data_AF-A0A1B0F9R2-F1
#
_entry.id   AF-A0A1B0F9R2-F1
#
_cell.length_a   1.000
_cell.length_b   1.000
_cell.length_c   1.000
_cell.angle_alpha   90.00
_cell.angle_beta   90.00
_cell.angle_gamma   90.00
#
_symmetry.space_group_name_H-M   'P 1'
#
loop_
_entity.id
_entity.type
_entity.pdbx_description
1 polymer ?
#
loop_
_entity_poly.entity_id
_entity_poly.type
_entity_poly.pdbx_seq_one_letter_code
_entity_poly.pdbx_strand_id
1 'polypeptide(L)'
;MSGEYSVNTPYLTQQAVKGLLHCHWPGRCQKKKYFNLYVHLDGAHTLESMQICAGWFSQTSRYSRNSKILIFNTIGHRDSKKLLKILKSFTTEQLERVKVQASNWDHLCMEDKTPKCAKVFPSLTTCFQYLRDEFEKSEQLDVLVAGYLHLVGVTILSLNDLKKKGIRYSPADD
;
A
#
# COMPACT_ATOMS: atom_id res chain seq x y z
N MET A 1 -14.15 -14.39 -48.41
CA MET A 1 -15.44 -14.14 -47.73
C MET A 1 -16.03 -15.51 -47.43
N SER A 2 -16.49 -15.86 -46.23
CA SER A 2 -16.79 -15.08 -45.02
C SER A 2 -16.32 -15.85 -43.78
N GLY A 3 -15.66 -15.19 -42.83
CA GLY A 3 -15.39 -15.79 -41.52
C GLY A 3 -16.65 -15.72 -40.67
N GLU A 4 -17.23 -16.86 -40.31
CA GLU A 4 -18.34 -16.92 -39.36
C GLU A 4 -17.84 -16.57 -37.96
N TYR A 5 -17.95 -15.30 -37.58
CA TYR A 5 -17.75 -14.88 -36.20
C TYR A 5 -18.99 -15.28 -35.40
N SER A 6 -18.85 -16.32 -34.57
CA SER A 6 -19.88 -16.75 -33.63
C SER A 6 -20.23 -15.61 -32.67
N VAL A 7 -21.45 -15.07 -32.85
CA VAL A 7 -21.97 -13.92 -32.09
C VAL A 7 -21.82 -14.19 -30.59
N ASN A 8 -21.26 -13.22 -29.86
CA ASN A 8 -20.96 -13.24 -28.42
C ASN A 8 -19.75 -14.08 -27.95
N THR A 9 -18.84 -14.51 -28.83
CA THR A 9 -17.54 -15.07 -28.37
C THR A 9 -16.57 -13.92 -28.04
N PRO A 10 -16.08 -13.76 -26.79
CA PRO A 10 -15.19 -12.66 -26.44
C PRO A 10 -13.80 -12.85 -27.05
N TYR A 11 -13.55 -12.18 -28.18
CA TYR A 11 -12.25 -12.15 -28.86
C TYR A 11 -11.49 -10.86 -28.55
N LEU A 12 -10.30 -10.99 -27.95
CA LEU A 12 -9.36 -9.88 -27.80
C LEU A 12 -8.44 -9.81 -29.02
N THR A 13 -8.34 -8.64 -29.63
CA THR A 13 -7.34 -8.40 -30.69
C THR A 13 -5.92 -8.49 -30.10
N GLN A 14 -4.92 -8.81 -30.93
CA GLN A 14 -3.52 -8.83 -30.49
C GLN A 14 -3.09 -7.48 -29.92
N GLN A 15 -3.64 -6.37 -30.43
CA GLN A 15 -3.40 -5.02 -29.93
C GLN A 15 -4.03 -4.82 -28.53
N ALA A 16 -5.25 -5.33 -28.30
CA ALA A 16 -5.88 -5.30 -26.98
C ALA A 16 -5.11 -6.16 -25.96
N VAL A 17 -4.69 -7.38 -26.34
CA VAL A 17 -3.84 -8.23 -25.49
C VAL A 17 -2.52 -7.53 -25.17
N LYS A 18 -1.85 -6.93 -26.17
CA LYS A 18 -0.63 -6.16 -25.95
C LYS A 18 -0.87 -4.97 -25.02
N GLY A 19 -1.97 -4.23 -25.20
CA GLY A 19 -2.35 -3.13 -24.33
C GLY A 19 -2.55 -3.56 -22.88
N LEU A 20 -3.29 -4.65 -22.65
CA LEU A 20 -3.54 -5.21 -21.31
C LEU A 20 -2.25 -5.70 -20.64
N LEU A 21 -1.40 -6.44 -21.36
CA LEU A 21 -0.15 -6.99 -20.81
C LEU A 21 0.88 -5.90 -20.43
N HIS A 22 0.90 -4.78 -21.14
CA HIS A 22 1.87 -3.69 -20.94
C HIS A 22 1.26 -2.48 -20.19
N CYS A 23 0.00 -2.57 -19.76
CA CYS A 23 -0.65 -1.50 -19.02
C CYS A 23 0.02 -1.33 -17.65
N HIS A 24 0.63 -0.17 -17.42
CA HIS A 24 1.30 0.17 -16.17
C HIS A 24 0.86 1.54 -15.68
N TRP A 25 0.16 1.56 -14.54
CA TRP A 25 -0.18 2.79 -13.82
C TRP A 25 0.59 2.86 -12.48
N PRO A 26 1.67 3.67 -12.40
CA PRO A 26 2.35 3.94 -11.14
C PRO A 26 1.37 4.42 -10.06
N GLY A 27 1.43 3.82 -8.87
CA GLY A 27 0.55 4.18 -7.76
C GLY A 27 -0.90 3.70 -7.88
N ARG A 28 -1.21 2.74 -8.74
CA ARG A 28 -2.46 1.96 -8.73
C ARG A 28 -2.15 0.50 -8.55
N CYS A 29 -2.60 -0.09 -7.44
CA CYS A 29 -2.41 -1.50 -7.09
C CYS A 29 -0.97 -2.00 -7.34
N GLN A 30 0.03 -1.13 -7.07
CA GLN A 30 1.42 -1.36 -7.47
C GLN A 30 2.21 -1.99 -6.33
N LYS A 31 2.86 -3.13 -6.57
CA LYS A 31 3.79 -3.75 -5.61
C LYS A 31 5.25 -3.43 -5.97
N LYS A 32 6.07 -3.07 -4.97
CA LYS A 32 7.52 -2.83 -5.11
C LYS A 32 8.28 -3.46 -3.93
N LYS A 33 9.24 -4.36 -4.21
CA LYS A 33 10.21 -4.81 -3.18
C LYS A 33 11.30 -3.77 -2.94
N TYR A 34 11.63 -3.50 -1.69
CA TYR A 34 12.77 -2.69 -1.24
C TYR A 34 13.33 -3.30 0.05
N PHE A 35 14.51 -3.91 -0.04
CA PHE A 35 15.10 -4.72 1.04
C PHE A 35 14.11 -5.81 1.52
N ASN A 36 13.83 -5.92 2.82
CA ASN A 36 12.82 -6.81 3.40
C ASN A 36 11.37 -6.30 3.27
N LEU A 37 11.16 -5.10 2.73
CA LEU A 37 9.82 -4.50 2.57
C LEU A 37 9.20 -4.85 1.22
N TYR A 38 7.97 -5.39 1.25
CA TYR A 38 7.07 -5.42 0.12
C TYR A 38 6.12 -4.22 0.23
N VAL A 39 6.42 -3.16 -0.53
CA VAL A 39 5.62 -1.93 -0.49
C VAL A 39 4.48 -2.03 -1.50
N HIS A 40 3.25 -1.95 -1.00
CA HIS A 40 1.99 -1.92 -1.75
C HIS A 40 1.51 -0.48 -1.87
N LEU A 41 1.25 0.00 -3.08
CA LEU A 41 1.03 1.42 -3.40
C LEU A 41 -0.30 1.60 -4.12
N ASP A 42 -1.25 2.32 -3.50
CA ASP A 42 -2.44 2.80 -4.19
C ASP A 42 -2.83 4.22 -3.75
N GLY A 43 -2.95 5.15 -4.70
CA GLY A 43 -3.41 6.53 -4.47
C GLY A 43 -4.90 6.67 -4.17
N ALA A 44 -5.55 5.65 -3.61
CA ALA A 44 -6.92 5.68 -3.13
C ALA A 44 -7.09 6.73 -2.02
N HIS A 45 -8.21 7.45 -2.03
CA HIS A 45 -8.47 8.57 -1.11
C HIS A 45 -9.96 8.98 -1.01
N THR A 46 -10.86 8.19 -1.60
CA THR A 46 -12.33 8.23 -1.41
C THR A 46 -12.77 6.94 -0.72
N LEU A 47 -14.01 6.86 -0.22
CA LEU A 47 -14.47 5.66 0.48
C LEU A 47 -14.46 4.42 -0.43
N GLU A 48 -14.95 4.59 -1.65
CA GLU A 48 -15.10 3.56 -2.67
C GLU A 48 -13.73 3.08 -3.16
N SER A 49 -12.81 4.02 -3.44
CA SER A 49 -11.44 3.67 -3.84
C SER A 49 -10.65 3.01 -2.71
N MET A 50 -10.88 3.40 -1.44
CA MET A 50 -10.26 2.75 -0.29
C MET A 50 -10.79 1.32 -0.08
N GLN A 51 -12.05 1.04 -0.36
CA GLN A 51 -12.60 -0.33 -0.30
C GLN A 51 -11.92 -1.24 -1.32
N ILE A 52 -11.75 -0.77 -2.56
CA ILE A 52 -11.04 -1.50 -3.63
C ILE A 52 -9.57 -1.71 -3.26
N CYS A 53 -8.88 -0.66 -2.80
CA CYS A 53 -7.50 -0.73 -2.33
C CYS A 53 -7.32 -1.74 -1.19
N ALA A 54 -8.22 -1.72 -0.21
CA ALA A 54 -8.16 -2.62 0.94
C ALA A 54 -8.38 -4.09 0.51
N GLY A 55 -9.41 -4.36 -0.30
CA GLY A 55 -9.65 -5.68 -0.86
C GLY A 55 -8.49 -6.21 -1.72
N TRP A 56 -7.88 -5.35 -2.54
CA TRP A 56 -6.66 -5.69 -3.30
C TRP A 56 -5.48 -6.03 -2.37
N PHE A 57 -5.26 -5.25 -1.31
CA PHE A 57 -4.18 -5.50 -0.36
C PHE A 57 -4.38 -6.83 0.40
N SER A 58 -5.61 -7.11 0.89
CA SER A 58 -5.92 -8.39 1.55
C SER A 58 -5.72 -9.58 0.62
N GLN A 59 -6.11 -9.48 -0.66
CA GLN A 59 -5.90 -10.55 -1.63
C GLN A 59 -4.41 -10.76 -1.93
N THR A 60 -3.65 -9.67 -2.15
CA THR A 60 -2.23 -9.73 -2.53
C THR A 60 -1.31 -10.09 -1.35
N SER A 61 -1.78 -9.93 -0.10
CA SER A 61 -1.08 -10.33 1.14
C SER A 61 -1.71 -11.56 1.83
N ARG A 62 -2.73 -12.21 1.23
CA ARG A 62 -3.53 -13.29 1.86
C ARG A 62 -2.70 -14.41 2.46
N TYR A 63 -1.69 -14.86 1.72
CA TYR A 63 -0.80 -15.97 2.12
C TYR A 63 0.47 -15.49 2.82
N SER A 64 0.61 -14.19 3.00
CA SER A 64 1.78 -13.57 3.59
C SER A 64 1.69 -13.60 5.11
N ARG A 65 2.63 -14.29 5.74
CA ARG A 65 2.84 -14.28 7.19
C ARG A 65 3.59 -13.03 7.68
N ASN A 66 4.00 -12.16 6.76
CA ASN A 66 4.66 -10.89 7.02
C ASN A 66 3.80 -10.00 7.93
N SER A 67 4.46 -9.28 8.84
CA SER A 67 3.84 -8.19 9.59
C SER A 67 3.34 -7.12 8.62
N LYS A 68 2.11 -6.67 8.82
CA LYS A 68 1.41 -5.74 7.92
C LYS A 68 1.48 -4.33 8.49
N ILE A 69 1.89 -3.38 7.68
CA ILE A 69 2.11 -2.00 8.08
C ILE A 69 1.39 -1.12 7.08
N LEU A 70 0.75 -0.04 7.51
CA LEU A 70 0.25 0.99 6.61
C LEU A 70 0.91 2.33 6.92
N ILE A 71 1.36 2.98 5.85
CA ILE A 71 1.74 4.39 5.83
C ILE A 71 0.55 5.15 5.24
N PHE A 72 -0.13 5.93 6.06
CA PHE A 72 -1.35 6.65 5.69
C PHE A 72 -1.19 8.15 5.88
N ASN A 73 -1.72 8.92 4.94
CA ASN A 73 -1.87 10.36 5.07
C ASN A 73 -3.14 10.82 4.33
N THR A 74 -3.76 11.90 4.79
CA THR A 74 -4.88 12.56 4.11
C THR A 74 -4.75 14.07 4.25
N ILE A 75 -5.11 14.83 3.22
CA ILE A 75 -5.20 16.30 3.29
C ILE A 75 -6.66 16.78 3.19
N GLY A 76 -6.95 17.98 3.71
CA GLY A 76 -8.24 18.66 3.59
C GLY A 76 -9.36 18.10 4.51
N HIS A 77 -10.61 18.50 4.26
CA HIS A 77 -11.79 18.17 5.07
C HIS A 77 -12.29 16.70 4.92
N ARG A 78 -11.42 15.75 4.56
CA ARG A 78 -11.80 14.34 4.41
C ARG A 78 -11.92 13.65 5.76
N ASP A 79 -12.97 12.84 5.91
CA ASP A 79 -13.20 12.00 7.07
C ASP A 79 -12.23 10.79 7.07
N SER A 80 -11.03 11.02 7.62
CA SER A 80 -10.01 9.97 7.77
C SER A 80 -10.45 8.84 8.71
N LYS A 81 -11.39 9.07 9.63
CA LYS A 81 -11.95 8.02 10.51
C LYS A 81 -12.75 7.01 9.67
N LYS A 82 -13.53 7.45 8.68
CA LYS A 82 -14.20 6.54 7.73
C LYS A 82 -13.22 5.80 6.82
N LEU A 83 -12.20 6.48 6.29
CA LEU A 83 -11.19 5.85 5.41
C LEU A 83 -10.36 4.78 6.15
N LEU A 84 -10.00 5.03 7.42
CA LEU A 84 -9.31 4.07 8.27
C LEU A 84 -10.20 2.90 8.71
N LYS A 85 -11.49 3.13 8.97
CA LYS A 85 -12.46 2.04 9.27
C LYS A 85 -12.54 1.01 8.13
N ILE A 86 -12.48 1.47 6.88
CA ILE A 86 -12.44 0.58 5.71
C ILE A 86 -11.17 -0.29 5.75
N LEU A 87 -9.99 0.29 5.96
CA LEU A 87 -8.75 -0.48 6.04
C LEU A 87 -8.78 -1.52 7.17
N LYS A 88 -9.30 -1.14 8.36
CA LYS A 88 -9.43 -2.03 9.52
C LYS A 88 -10.24 -3.31 9.22
N SER A 89 -11.29 -3.26 8.39
CA SER A 89 -12.08 -4.46 8.07
C SER A 89 -11.36 -5.45 7.14
N PHE A 90 -10.18 -5.10 6.64
CA PHE A 90 -9.43 -5.85 5.62
C PHE A 90 -8.01 -6.23 6.05
N THR A 91 -7.50 -5.68 7.15
CA THR A 91 -6.19 -6.02 7.74
C THR A 91 -6.35 -6.59 9.14
N THR A 92 -6.03 -7.87 9.32
CA THR A 92 -5.95 -8.49 10.65
C THR A 92 -4.71 -7.95 11.38
N GLU A 93 -4.95 -7.18 12.44
CA GLU A 93 -3.99 -6.43 13.26
C GLU A 93 -3.15 -5.33 12.55
N GLN A 94 -2.63 -4.42 13.40
CA GLN A 94 -1.85 -3.20 13.11
C GLN A 94 -2.64 -1.99 12.57
N LEU A 95 -2.66 -0.86 13.32
CA LEU A 95 -2.51 0.54 12.82
C LEU A 95 -2.78 1.70 13.81
N GLU A 96 -1.80 2.61 13.94
CA GLU A 96 -1.95 4.01 14.44
C GLU A 96 -0.73 4.86 13.95
N ARG A 97 -0.70 6.20 13.80
CA ARG A 97 -1.61 7.30 14.21
C ARG A 97 -1.62 8.43 13.18
N VAL A 98 -2.52 9.42 13.37
CA VAL A 98 -2.30 10.79 12.89
C VAL A 98 -2.70 11.81 13.98
N LYS A 99 -1.84 12.80 14.28
CA LYS A 99 -1.92 13.64 15.49
C LYS A 99 -3.11 14.60 15.62
N VAL A 100 -3.95 14.78 14.58
CA VAL A 100 -5.23 15.52 14.66
C VAL A 100 -6.45 14.57 14.71
N GLN A 101 -6.26 13.28 14.36
CA GLN A 101 -7.26 12.24 14.62
C GLN A 101 -7.23 11.76 16.08
N ALA A 102 -6.20 12.11 16.87
CA ALA A 102 -5.93 11.61 18.21
C ALA A 102 -7.14 11.63 19.17
N SER A 103 -7.89 12.72 19.25
CA SER A 103 -9.07 12.83 20.13
C SER A 103 -10.27 11.99 19.66
N ASN A 104 -10.49 11.86 18.35
CA ASN A 104 -11.47 10.93 17.77
C ASN A 104 -11.05 9.45 17.87
N TRP A 105 -9.76 9.24 18.11
CA TRP A 105 -9.07 7.95 18.16
C TRP A 105 -9.02 7.39 19.58
N ASP A 106 -8.74 8.22 20.60
CA ASP A 106 -8.81 7.82 22.00
C ASP A 106 -10.21 7.27 22.36
N HIS A 107 -11.28 7.86 21.80
CA HIS A 107 -12.65 7.35 21.96
C HIS A 107 -12.83 5.94 21.36
N LEU A 108 -12.31 5.68 20.14
CA LEU A 108 -12.35 4.35 19.50
C LEU A 108 -11.52 3.30 20.26
N CYS A 109 -10.41 3.71 20.88
CA CYS A 109 -9.60 2.80 21.70
C CYS A 109 -10.35 2.29 22.93
N MET A 110 -11.18 3.14 23.53
CA MET A 110 -12.00 2.78 24.68
C MET A 110 -13.19 1.88 24.29
N GLU A 111 -13.72 2.01 23.06
CA GLU A 111 -14.73 1.11 22.50
C GLU A 111 -14.16 -0.30 22.22
N ASP A 112 -13.00 -0.42 21.57
CA ASP A 112 -12.48 -1.69 21.03
C ASP A 112 -11.35 -2.39 21.84
N LYS A 113 -10.84 -1.79 22.93
CA LYS A 113 -9.82 -2.37 23.85
C LYS A 113 -8.47 -2.81 23.23
N THR A 114 -8.04 -2.23 22.11
CA THR A 114 -6.78 -2.61 21.43
C THR A 114 -5.53 -1.83 21.94
N PRO A 115 -4.32 -2.43 21.95
CA PRO A 115 -3.07 -1.76 22.36
C PRO A 115 -2.51 -0.77 21.30
N LYS A 116 -1.77 0.25 21.75
CA LYS A 116 -1.27 1.39 20.94
C LYS A 116 0.03 1.06 20.13
N CYS A 117 -0.05 0.59 18.89
CA CYS A 117 1.09 0.14 18.06
C CYS A 117 1.80 1.23 17.19
N ALA A 118 2.05 2.40 17.74
CA ALA A 118 1.56 3.63 17.12
C ALA A 118 2.62 4.74 16.87
N LYS A 119 3.01 5.07 15.62
CA LYS A 119 4.10 6.06 15.36
C LYS A 119 3.82 7.07 14.22
N VAL A 120 4.39 8.29 14.34
CA VAL A 120 4.20 9.42 13.42
C VAL A 120 5.56 10.02 13.07
N PHE A 121 5.83 10.20 11.77
CA PHE A 121 7.14 10.61 11.26
C PHE A 121 7.05 11.97 10.54
N PRO A 122 8.11 12.81 10.62
CA PRO A 122 8.16 14.07 9.88
C PRO A 122 8.40 13.86 8.37
N SER A 123 8.91 12.70 7.96
CA SER A 123 9.15 12.35 6.56
C SER A 123 9.02 10.85 6.29
N LEU A 124 8.81 10.50 5.01
CA LEU A 124 8.88 9.11 4.54
C LEU A 124 10.27 8.50 4.76
N THR A 125 11.34 9.27 4.59
CA THR A 125 12.72 8.80 4.83
C THR A 125 12.88 8.33 6.28
N THR A 126 12.47 9.14 7.25
CA THR A 126 12.49 8.79 8.68
C THR A 126 11.59 7.61 9.02
N CYS A 127 10.47 7.44 8.29
CA CYS A 127 9.59 6.28 8.45
C CYS A 127 10.26 4.99 7.94
N PHE A 128 10.85 5.00 6.74
CA PHE A 128 11.55 3.83 6.19
C PHE A 128 12.87 3.50 6.90
N GLN A 129 13.54 4.48 7.52
CA GLN A 129 14.66 4.25 8.44
C GLN A 129 14.17 3.52 9.69
N TYR A 130 13.18 4.09 10.37
CA TYR A 130 12.53 3.46 11.52
C TYR A 130 12.09 2.00 11.26
N LEU A 131 11.46 1.72 10.11
CA LEU A 131 11.01 0.37 9.75
C LEU A 131 12.16 -0.63 9.54
N ARG A 132 13.37 -0.14 9.24
CA ARG A 132 14.58 -0.97 9.14
C ARG A 132 15.25 -1.18 10.48
N ASP A 133 15.15 -0.19 11.37
CA ASP A 133 15.90 -0.16 12.62
C ASP A 133 15.15 -0.92 13.74
N GLU A 134 13.82 -0.97 13.71
CA GLU A 134 13.01 -1.65 14.75
C GLU A 134 12.45 -3.02 14.36
N PHE A 135 12.47 -3.41 13.08
CA PHE A 135 12.11 -4.76 12.65
C PHE A 135 13.37 -5.52 12.20
N GLU A 136 13.43 -6.82 12.47
CA GLU A 136 14.61 -7.61 12.11
C GLU A 136 14.82 -7.63 10.58
N LYS A 137 16.09 -7.63 10.14
CA LYS A 137 16.42 -7.67 8.70
C LYS A 137 15.97 -8.98 8.02
N SER A 138 15.82 -10.04 8.81
CA SER A 138 15.22 -11.35 8.49
C SER A 138 13.71 -11.28 8.29
N GLU A 139 13.02 -10.41 9.02
CA GLU A 139 11.56 -10.31 8.97
C GLU A 139 11.12 -9.60 7.69
N GLN A 140 10.26 -10.25 6.91
CA GLN A 140 9.64 -9.64 5.73
C GLN A 140 8.39 -8.87 6.15
N LEU A 141 8.19 -7.68 5.58
CA LEU A 141 7.11 -6.75 5.95
C LEU A 141 6.24 -6.41 4.73
N ASP A 142 4.92 -6.43 4.88
CA ASP A 142 3.98 -5.95 3.85
C ASP A 142 3.52 -4.53 4.20
N VAL A 143 4.03 -3.53 3.47
CA VAL A 143 3.82 -2.11 3.75
C VAL A 143 2.84 -1.50 2.76
N LEU A 144 1.58 -1.34 3.13
CA LEU A 144 0.59 -0.58 2.35
C LEU A 144 0.87 0.92 2.45
N VAL A 145 0.65 1.66 1.37
CA VAL A 145 0.80 3.11 1.29
C VAL A 145 -0.40 3.67 0.53
N ALA A 146 -1.28 4.38 1.24
CA ALA A 146 -2.59 4.81 0.74
C ALA A 146 -3.11 6.08 1.43
N GLY A 147 -4.30 6.56 1.02
CA GLY A 147 -4.99 7.72 1.59
C GLY A 147 -4.74 9.05 0.87
N TYR A 148 -3.64 9.16 0.11
CA TYR A 148 -3.30 10.38 -0.61
C TYR A 148 -2.38 10.13 -1.83
N LEU A 149 -2.74 10.68 -2.99
CA LEU A 149 -2.01 10.47 -4.25
C LEU A 149 -0.55 10.97 -4.19
N HIS A 150 -0.29 12.14 -3.59
CA HIS A 150 1.08 12.64 -3.49
C HIS A 150 1.93 11.86 -2.47
N LEU A 151 1.33 11.25 -1.44
CA LEU A 151 2.06 10.34 -0.55
C LEU A 151 2.63 9.16 -1.34
N VAL A 152 1.81 8.56 -2.21
CA VAL A 152 2.20 7.46 -3.08
C VAL A 152 3.24 7.91 -4.11
N GLY A 153 3.07 9.08 -4.72
CA GLY A 153 4.05 9.68 -5.63
C GLY A 153 5.42 9.92 -4.98
N VAL A 154 5.46 10.55 -3.79
CA VAL A 154 6.72 10.77 -3.05
C VAL A 154 7.32 9.44 -2.62
N THR A 155 6.53 8.47 -2.16
CA THR A 155 7.03 7.13 -1.82
C THR A 155 7.69 6.44 -3.02
N ILE A 156 7.06 6.52 -4.21
CA ILE A 156 7.63 5.98 -5.46
C ILE A 156 8.98 6.62 -5.76
N LEU A 157 9.11 7.94 -5.60
CA LEU A 157 10.36 8.67 -5.80
C LEU A 157 11.42 8.31 -4.75
N SER A 158 11.06 8.30 -3.46
CA SER A 158 11.95 7.93 -2.36
C SER A 158 12.48 6.50 -2.52
N LEU A 159 11.63 5.52 -2.85
CA LEU A 159 12.08 4.14 -3.09
C LEU A 159 13.01 4.03 -4.30
N ASN A 160 12.78 4.83 -5.36
CA ASN A 160 13.65 4.85 -6.53
C ASN A 160 15.01 5.50 -6.21
N ASP A 161 15.03 6.60 -5.46
CA ASP A 161 16.25 7.29 -5.01
C ASP A 161 17.06 6.43 -4.02
N LEU A 162 16.39 5.82 -3.04
CA LEU A 162 17.00 4.87 -2.11
C LEU A 162 17.59 3.64 -2.82
N LYS A 163 16.96 3.15 -3.90
CA LYS A 163 17.56 2.11 -4.77
C LYS A 163 18.80 2.61 -5.50
N LYS A 164 18.79 3.82 -6.06
CA LYS A 164 19.95 4.43 -6.73
C LYS A 164 21.13 4.66 -5.78
N LYS A 165 20.87 5.20 -4.59
CA LYS A 165 21.87 5.39 -3.52
C LYS A 165 22.36 4.07 -2.94
N GLY A 166 21.53 3.02 -2.99
CA GLY A 166 21.87 1.65 -2.63
C GLY A 166 22.70 0.87 -3.65
N ILE A 167 23.08 1.45 -4.79
CA ILE A 167 23.99 0.80 -5.77
C ILE A 167 25.44 0.86 -5.27
N ARG A 168 25.69 0.24 -4.11
CA ARG A 168 26.98 -0.26 -3.61
C ARG A 168 26.78 -1.46 -2.68
N TYR A 169 25.96 -2.43 -3.10
CA TYR A 169 26.10 -3.82 -2.66
C TYR A 169 25.72 -4.74 -3.82
N SER A 170 26.70 -5.53 -4.28
CA SER A 170 26.50 -6.59 -5.28
C SER A 170 25.82 -7.81 -4.64
N PRO A 171 25.25 -8.73 -5.44
CA PRO A 171 24.43 -9.82 -4.93
C PRO A 171 25.28 -11.00 -4.40
N ALA A 172 24.81 -11.56 -3.28
CA ALA A 172 25.26 -12.74 -2.56
C ALA A 172 24.20 -12.97 -1.45
N ASP A 173 23.58 -14.13 -1.21
CA ASP A 173 23.73 -15.47 -1.80
C ASP A 173 22.35 -16.19 -1.85
N ASP A 174 22.30 -17.30 -2.62
CA ASP A 174 21.31 -18.39 -2.69
C ASP A 174 19.79 -18.11 -2.93
#